data_AF-A0A6P7GZC1-F1
#
_entry.id   AF-A0A6P7GZC1-F1
#
_cell.length_a   1.000
_cell.length_b   1.000
_cell.length_c   1.000
_cell.angle_alpha   90.00
_cell.angle_beta   90.00
_cell.angle_gamma   90.00
#
_symmetry.space_group_name_H-M   'P 1'
#
loop_
_entity.id
_entity.type
_entity.pdbx_description
1 polymer ?
#
loop_
_entity_poly.entity_id
_entity_poly.type
_entity_poly.pdbx_seq_one_letter_code
_entity_poly.pdbx_strand_id
1 'polypeptide(L)'
;LKEWPAFFALKKTIDDFNDMCPLLELMANRAMKPRHWQRIMDSLNHIFEFESEGFCLKNILEAPLLQHKEDIEDICISAMKEKDIEAKLRQVTNEWTVHELTFQTFNNRGELLLRGDTTAETIGQLEDSLMILGSLLSN
;
A
#
# COMPACT_ATOMS: atom_id res chain seq x y z
N LEU A 1 -4.44 -4.73 47.94
CA LEU A 1 -4.69 -5.32 46.60
C LEU A 1 -4.01 -4.52 45.48
N LYS A 2 -4.20 -3.20 45.36
CA LYS A 2 -3.58 -2.38 44.30
C LYS A 2 -2.07 -2.10 44.43
N GLU A 3 -1.45 -2.45 45.55
CA GLU A 3 -0.01 -2.25 45.79
C GLU A 3 0.82 -3.52 45.54
N TRP A 4 0.18 -4.64 45.22
CA TRP A 4 0.90 -5.90 45.01
C TRP A 4 1.66 -5.86 43.67
N PRO A 5 2.91 -6.35 43.61
CA PRO A 5 3.66 -6.46 42.36
C PRO A 5 2.91 -7.21 41.26
N ALA A 6 2.16 -8.25 41.63
CA ALA A 6 1.31 -9.01 40.71
C ALA A 6 0.19 -8.17 40.08
N PHE A 7 -0.40 -7.22 40.83
CA PHE A 7 -1.40 -6.30 40.31
C PHE A 7 -0.79 -5.36 39.27
N PHE A 8 0.40 -4.80 39.54
CA PHE A 8 1.09 -3.93 38.58
C PHE A 8 1.52 -4.68 37.32
N ALA A 9 2.01 -5.91 37.45
CA ALA A 9 2.35 -6.75 36.32
C ALA A 9 1.14 -7.02 35.44
N LEU A 10 0.01 -7.46 36.03
CA LEU A 10 -1.22 -7.70 35.28
C LEU A 10 -1.76 -6.43 34.62
N LYS A 11 -1.76 -5.31 35.35
CA LYS A 11 -2.17 -4.02 34.80
C LYS A 11 -1.32 -3.66 33.58
N LYS A 12 0.00 -3.76 33.69
CA LYS A 12 0.91 -3.50 32.57
C LYS A 12 0.62 -4.42 31.38
N THR A 13 0.42 -5.71 31.60
CA THR A 13 0.07 -6.65 30.51
C THR A 13 -1.20 -6.23 29.78
N ILE A 14 -2.22 -5.77 30.52
CA ILE A 14 -3.48 -5.30 29.93
C ILE A 14 -3.28 -3.99 29.17
N ASP A 15 -2.58 -3.02 29.77
CA ASP A 15 -2.31 -1.72 29.17
C ASP A 15 -1.48 -1.88 27.88
N ASP A 16 -0.38 -2.65 27.93
CA ASP A 16 0.47 -2.96 26.78
C ASP A 16 -0.34 -3.67 25.67
N PHE A 17 -1.22 -4.62 26.03
CA PHE A 17 -2.08 -5.30 25.06
C PHE A 17 -3.08 -4.35 24.39
N ASN A 18 -3.69 -3.44 25.16
CA ASN A 18 -4.60 -2.44 24.61
C ASN A 18 -3.89 -1.50 23.62
N ASP A 19 -2.63 -1.13 23.90
CA ASP A 19 -1.84 -0.29 23.00
C ASP A 19 -1.34 -1.06 21.76
N MET A 20 -1.11 -2.37 21.88
CA MET A 20 -0.70 -3.22 20.75
C MET A 20 -1.85 -3.53 19.79
N CYS A 21 -3.10 -3.65 20.27
CA CYS A 21 -4.23 -4.00 19.41
C CYS A 21 -4.38 -3.09 18.18
N PRO A 22 -4.41 -1.74 18.31
CA PRO A 22 -4.46 -0.85 17.15
C PRO A 22 -3.26 -1.02 16.21
N LEU A 23 -2.07 -1.25 16.76
CA LEU A 23 -0.85 -1.45 15.97
C LEU A 23 -0.94 -2.74 15.14
N LEU A 24 -1.45 -3.83 15.74
CA LEU A 24 -1.66 -5.10 15.06
C LEU A 24 -2.73 -4.98 13.96
N GLU A 25 -3.78 -4.18 14.17
CA GLU A 25 -4.77 -3.88 13.13
C GLU A 25 -4.12 -3.17 11.92
N LEU A 26 -3.22 -2.21 12.17
CA LEU A 26 -2.45 -1.53 11.12
C LEU A 26 -1.53 -2.52 10.39
N MET A 27 -0.80 -3.36 11.12
CA MET A 27 0.10 -4.37 10.56
C MET A 27 -0.64 -5.44 9.75
N ALA A 28 -1.89 -5.75 10.10
CA ALA A 28 -2.74 -6.69 9.37
C ALA A 28 -3.38 -6.10 8.10
N ASN A 29 -3.14 -4.82 7.79
CA ASN A 29 -3.71 -4.18 6.61
C ASN A 29 -3.27 -4.88 5.32
N ARG A 30 -4.19 -5.08 4.38
CA ARG A 30 -3.93 -5.73 3.08
C ARG A 30 -2.96 -4.97 2.17
N ALA A 31 -2.68 -3.70 2.49
CA ALA A 31 -1.64 -2.92 1.81
C ALA A 31 -0.22 -3.40 2.18
N MET A 32 -0.08 -4.13 3.29
CA MET A 32 1.20 -4.70 3.72
C MET A 32 1.68 -5.78 2.74
N LYS A 33 2.97 -5.73 2.43
CA LYS A 33 3.67 -6.58 1.46
C LYS A 33 4.98 -7.04 2.08
N PRO A 34 5.65 -8.08 1.53
CA PRO A 34 6.90 -8.60 2.09
C PRO A 34 7.97 -7.52 2.36
N ARG A 35 8.07 -6.51 1.48
CA ARG A 35 9.00 -5.36 1.66
C ARG A 35 8.73 -4.54 2.93
N HIS A 36 7.46 -4.39 3.35
CA HIS A 36 7.09 -3.63 4.54
C HIS A 36 7.41 -4.43 5.80
N TRP A 37 7.12 -5.73 5.77
CA TRP A 37 7.50 -6.65 6.83
C TRP A 37 9.01 -6.74 7.02
N GLN A 38 9.78 -6.70 5.93
CA GLN A 38 11.24 -6.60 6.02
C GLN A 38 11.70 -5.34 6.75
N ARG A 39 11.15 -4.17 6.40
CA ARG A 39 11.45 -2.90 7.08
C ARG A 39 11.10 -2.95 8.57
N ILE A 40 9.98 -3.59 8.93
CA ILE A 40 9.60 -3.79 10.33
C ILE A 40 10.62 -4.68 11.05
N MET A 41 11.02 -5.81 10.45
CA MET A 41 12.05 -6.69 11.02
C MET A 41 13.39 -5.98 11.23
N ASP A 42 13.79 -5.16 10.27
CA ASP A 42 15.00 -4.35 10.35
C ASP A 42 14.92 -3.32 11.49
N SER A 43 13.76 -2.64 11.63
CA SER A 43 13.51 -1.65 12.69
C SER A 43 13.49 -2.29 14.08
N LEU A 44 12.92 -3.48 14.21
CA LEU A 44 12.83 -4.23 15.46
C LEU A 44 14.13 -4.97 15.81
N ASN A 45 15.06 -5.10 14.85
CA ASN A 45 16.18 -6.04 14.90
C ASN A 45 15.72 -7.45 15.32
N HIS A 46 14.60 -7.89 14.75
CA HIS A 46 13.92 -9.14 15.07
C HIS A 46 13.41 -9.82 13.81
N ILE A 47 13.67 -11.12 13.67
CA ILE A 47 13.31 -11.89 12.48
C ILE A 47 11.99 -12.62 12.73
N PHE A 48 11.01 -12.39 11.85
CA PHE A 48 9.78 -13.16 11.80
C PHE A 48 9.91 -14.29 10.78
N GLU A 49 9.88 -15.53 11.26
CA GLU A 49 9.93 -16.73 10.42
C GLU A 49 8.55 -17.08 9.85
N PHE A 50 8.03 -16.24 8.93
CA PHE A 50 6.67 -16.39 8.37
C PHE A 50 6.41 -17.74 7.69
N GLU A 51 7.45 -18.38 7.15
CA GLU A 51 7.37 -19.67 6.46
C GLU A 51 7.38 -20.88 7.41
N SER A 52 7.57 -20.66 8.71
CA SER A 52 7.54 -21.72 9.72
C SER A 52 6.11 -22.24 9.91
N GLU A 53 5.90 -23.57 9.88
CA GLU A 53 4.59 -24.19 10.10
C GLU A 53 3.93 -23.79 11.44
N GLY A 54 4.73 -23.37 12.41
CA GLY A 54 4.29 -22.93 13.74
C GLY A 54 4.06 -21.42 13.88
N PHE A 55 4.22 -20.63 12.81
CA PHE A 55 4.13 -19.18 12.90
C PHE A 55 2.71 -18.73 13.26
N CYS A 56 2.59 -17.97 14.36
CA CYS A 56 1.33 -17.48 14.86
C CYS A 56 1.46 -16.08 15.46
N LEU A 57 0.33 -15.47 15.83
CA LEU A 57 0.30 -14.12 16.41
C LEU A 57 1.20 -14.00 17.66
N LYS A 58 1.36 -15.07 18.44
CA LYS A 58 2.24 -15.08 19.60
C LYS A 58 3.69 -14.73 19.22
N ASN A 59 4.18 -15.21 18.08
CA ASN A 59 5.54 -14.91 17.62
C ASN A 59 5.72 -13.43 17.29
N ILE A 60 4.67 -12.77 16.80
CA ILE A 60 4.66 -11.32 16.57
C ILE A 60 4.64 -10.56 17.91
N LEU A 61 3.83 -11.02 18.86
CA LEU A 61 3.72 -10.42 20.20
C LEU A 61 4.98 -10.59 21.07
N GLU A 62 5.87 -11.53 20.73
CA GLU A 62 7.17 -11.70 21.40
C GLU A 62 8.19 -10.62 20.99
N ALA A 63 7.95 -9.89 19.89
CA ALA A 63 8.79 -8.79 19.46
C ALA A 63 8.51 -7.49 20.23
N PRO A 64 9.48 -6.57 20.36
CA PRO A 64 9.33 -5.32 21.09
C PRO A 64 8.52 -4.25 20.33
N LEU A 65 7.30 -4.59 19.88
CA LEU A 65 6.48 -3.75 18.99
C LEU A 65 6.23 -2.34 19.55
N LEU A 66 5.85 -2.24 20.83
CA LEU A 66 5.53 -0.95 21.45
C LEU A 66 6.74 -0.02 21.55
N GLN A 67 7.96 -0.56 21.61
CA GLN A 67 9.19 0.24 21.68
C GLN A 67 9.50 0.93 20.34
N HIS A 68 8.99 0.37 19.25
CA HIS A 68 9.16 0.86 17.88
C HIS A 68 7.83 1.25 17.24
N LYS A 69 6.84 1.62 18.07
CA LYS A 69 5.47 1.86 17.63
C LYS A 69 5.40 2.89 16.48
N GLU A 70 6.04 4.04 16.66
CA GLU A 70 6.02 5.12 15.66
C GLU A 70 6.61 4.67 14.31
N ASP A 71 7.76 3.99 14.33
CA ASP A 71 8.39 3.46 13.12
C ASP A 71 7.49 2.44 12.39
N ILE A 72 6.84 1.55 13.14
CA ILE A 72 5.92 0.55 12.59
C ILE A 72 4.67 1.22 12.01
N GLU A 73 4.10 2.21 12.70
CA GLU A 73 2.96 2.98 12.23
C GLU A 73 3.30 3.70 10.92
N ASP A 74 4.47 4.34 10.83
CA ASP A 74 4.95 5.00 9.63
C ASP A 74 5.12 4.02 8.44
N ILE A 75 5.64 2.83 8.70
CA ILE A 75 5.73 1.77 7.67
C ILE A 75 4.34 1.34 7.20
N CYS A 76 3.39 1.15 8.12
CA CYS A 76 2.02 0.75 7.79
C CYS A 76 1.30 1.85 6.97
N ILE A 77 1.47 3.11 7.35
CA ILE A 77 0.92 4.27 6.63
C ILE A 77 1.56 4.39 5.25
N SER A 78 2.88 4.19 5.14
CA SER A 78 3.60 4.14 3.86
C SER A 78 2.99 3.07 2.96
N ALA A 79 2.76 1.86 3.48
CA ALA A 79 2.15 0.78 2.72
C ALA A 79 0.75 1.15 2.18
N MET A 80 -0.07 1.81 2.99
CA MET A 80 -1.40 2.28 2.58
C MET A 80 -1.31 3.32 1.45
N LYS A 81 -0.41 4.31 1.59
CA LYS A 81 -0.18 5.31 0.54
C LYS A 81 0.34 4.69 -0.75
N GLU A 82 1.28 3.75 -0.64
CA GLU A 82 1.81 3.01 -1.80
C GLU A 82 0.71 2.25 -2.53
N LYS A 83 -0.22 1.62 -1.81
CA LYS A 83 -1.37 0.95 -2.42
C LYS A 83 -2.25 1.91 -3.22
N ASP A 84 -2.49 3.11 -2.71
CA ASP A 84 -3.30 4.12 -3.40
C ASP A 84 -2.59 4.66 -4.65
N ILE A 85 -1.27 4.86 -4.57
CA ILE A 85 -0.42 5.21 -5.73
C ILE A 85 -0.48 4.09 -6.79
N GLU A 86 -0.29 2.85 -6.38
CA GLU A 86 -0.36 1.69 -7.28
C GLU A 86 -1.75 1.55 -7.92
N ALA A 87 -2.83 1.84 -7.20
CA ALA A 87 -4.20 1.81 -7.72
C ALA A 87 -4.41 2.87 -8.81
N LYS A 88 -3.98 4.12 -8.57
CA LYS A 88 -4.05 5.21 -9.56
C LYS A 88 -3.20 4.91 -10.79
N LEU A 89 -1.99 4.36 -10.61
CA LEU A 89 -1.12 3.97 -11.71
C LEU A 89 -1.73 2.84 -12.55
N ARG A 90 -2.36 1.84 -11.90
CA ARG A 90 -3.08 0.77 -12.59
C ARG A 90 -4.27 1.29 -13.39
N GLN A 91 -4.99 2.29 -12.88
CA GLN A 91 -6.08 2.91 -13.63
C GLN A 91 -5.57 3.47 -14.96
N VAL A 92 -4.52 4.29 -14.93
CA VAL A 92 -3.88 4.84 -16.15
C VAL A 92 -3.38 3.72 -17.04
N THR A 93 -2.71 2.71 -16.47
CA THR A 93 -2.21 1.57 -17.26
C THR A 93 -3.34 0.85 -17.99
N ASN A 94 -4.46 0.57 -17.31
CA ASN A 94 -5.59 -0.14 -17.88
C ASN A 94 -6.27 0.67 -18.99
N GLU A 95 -6.43 1.98 -18.80
CA GLU A 95 -6.97 2.88 -19.81
C GLU A 95 -6.17 2.80 -21.11
N TRP A 96 -4.84 2.91 -21.02
CA TRP A 96 -3.97 2.89 -22.20
C TRP A 96 -3.72 1.49 -22.78
N THR A 97 -3.96 0.42 -22.01
CA THR A 97 -3.75 -0.97 -22.49
C THR A 97 -4.77 -1.37 -23.55
N VAL A 98 -5.99 -0.83 -23.48
CA VAL A 98 -7.09 -1.16 -24.40
C VAL A 98 -7.43 -0.01 -25.36
N HIS A 99 -6.63 1.06 -25.35
CA HIS A 99 -6.90 2.23 -26.17
C HIS A 99 -6.58 1.96 -27.64
N GLU A 100 -7.50 2.36 -28.53
CA GLU A 100 -7.36 2.16 -29.97
C GLU A 100 -7.51 3.48 -30.72
N LEU A 101 -6.67 3.68 -31.74
CA LEU A 101 -6.81 4.82 -32.64
C LEU A 101 -7.82 4.48 -33.74
N THR A 102 -8.78 5.39 -33.95
CA THR A 102 -9.77 5.23 -35.01
C THR A 102 -9.29 5.87 -36.29
N PHE A 103 -9.40 5.13 -37.40
CA PHE A 103 -9.10 5.61 -38.74
C PHE A 103 -10.39 5.83 -39.55
N GLN A 104 -10.30 6.68 -40.56
CA GLN A 104 -11.33 6.93 -41.56
C GLN A 104 -10.73 6.76 -42.96
N THR A 105 -11.60 6.53 -43.93
CA THR A 105 -11.19 6.35 -45.32
C THR A 105 -10.51 7.59 -45.88
N PHE A 106 -9.36 7.40 -46.53
CA PHE A 106 -8.67 8.42 -47.29
C PHE A 106 -8.92 8.21 -48.80
N ASN A 107 -9.87 8.97 -49.36
CA ASN A 107 -10.32 8.83 -50.74
C ASN A 107 -10.69 7.36 -51.06
N ASN A 108 -10.06 6.74 -52.07
CA ASN A 108 -10.28 5.35 -52.45
C ASN A 108 -9.15 4.41 -51.94
N ARG A 109 -8.35 4.85 -50.96
CA ARG A 109 -7.15 4.12 -50.50
C ARG A 109 -7.34 3.33 -49.21
N GLY A 110 -8.56 3.30 -48.67
CA GLY A 110 -8.88 2.62 -47.40
C GLY A 110 -8.68 3.51 -46.17
N GLU A 111 -8.72 2.92 -44.98
CA GLU A 111 -8.66 3.59 -43.67
C GLU A 111 -7.24 4.03 -43.31
N LEU A 112 -6.76 5.08 -43.98
CA LEU A 112 -5.39 5.59 -43.84
C LEU A 112 -5.32 6.98 -43.21
N LEU A 113 -6.45 7.56 -42.81
CA LEU A 113 -6.53 8.88 -42.21
C LEU A 113 -6.98 8.74 -40.76
N LEU A 114 -6.21 9.25 -39.79
CA LEU A 114 -6.67 9.30 -38.40
C LEU A 114 -7.93 10.16 -38.29
N ARG A 115 -8.93 9.67 -37.56
CA ARG A 115 -10.19 10.39 -37.38
C ARG A 115 -10.00 11.49 -36.34
N GLY A 116 -10.08 12.74 -36.80
CA GLY A 116 -9.68 13.92 -36.01
C GLY A 116 -10.47 14.15 -34.73
N ASP A 117 -11.77 13.84 -34.71
CA ASP A 117 -12.63 13.93 -33.53
C ASP A 117 -12.18 12.99 -32.40
N THR A 118 -12.03 11.69 -32.69
CA THR A 118 -11.53 10.68 -31.73
C THR A 118 -10.08 10.92 -31.33
N THR A 119 -9.28 11.49 -32.23
CA THR A 119 -7.89 11.86 -31.94
C THR A 119 -7.83 13.02 -30.94
N ALA A 120 -8.69 14.03 -31.10
CA ALA A 120 -8.77 15.14 -30.15
C ALA A 120 -9.21 14.67 -28.75
N GLU A 121 -10.17 13.75 -28.68
CA GLU A 121 -10.57 13.10 -27.42
C GLU A 121 -9.40 12.33 -26.78
N THR A 122 -8.67 11.54 -27.57
CA THR A 122 -7.47 10.82 -27.12
C THR A 122 -6.41 11.76 -26.55
N ILE A 123 -6.20 12.93 -27.16
CA ILE A 123 -5.28 13.95 -26.64
C ILE A 123 -5.75 14.46 -25.28
N GLY A 124 -7.06 14.74 -25.12
CA GLY A 124 -7.61 15.14 -23.82
C GLY A 124 -7.39 14.09 -22.72
N GLN A 125 -7.66 12.82 -23.03
CA GLN A 125 -7.40 11.69 -22.11
C GLN A 125 -5.92 11.58 -21.73
N LEU A 126 -5.02 11.86 -22.69
CA LEU A 126 -3.58 11.89 -22.45
C LEU A 126 -3.19 13.02 -21.49
N GLU A 127 -3.74 14.22 -21.67
CA GLU A 127 -3.50 15.34 -20.78
C GLU A 127 -3.97 15.04 -19.34
N ASP A 128 -5.16 14.45 -19.19
CA ASP A 128 -5.70 14.03 -17.90
C ASP A 128 -4.83 12.95 -17.23
N SER A 129 -4.41 11.94 -18.00
CA SER A 129 -3.48 10.90 -17.54
C SER A 129 -2.14 11.47 -17.09
N LEU A 130 -1.58 12.43 -17.84
CA LEU A 130 -0.35 13.11 -17.48
C LEU A 130 -0.49 13.95 -16.19
N MET A 131 -1.65 14.58 -15.98
CA MET A 131 -1.93 15.29 -14.73
C MET A 131 -1.96 14.32 -13.54
N ILE A 132 -2.60 13.16 -13.68
CA ILE A 132 -2.62 12.11 -12.65
C ILE A 132 -1.19 11.66 -12.34
N LEU A 133 -0.41 11.29 -13.35
CA LEU A 133 0.98 10.85 -13.18
C LEU A 133 1.86 11.95 -12.55
N GLY A 134 1.68 13.21 -12.95
CA GLY A 134 2.35 14.35 -12.35
C GLY A 134 2.06 14.48 -10.86
N SER A 135 0.79 14.32 -10.46
CA SER A 135 0.41 14.35 -9.04
C SER A 135 1.03 13.21 -8.23
N LEU A 136 1.21 12.03 -8.83
CA LEU A 136 1.84 10.88 -8.19
C LEU A 136 3.34 11.10 -7.97
N LEU A 137 4.02 11.78 -8.90
CA LEU A 137 5.45 12.12 -8.78
C LEU A 137 5.73 13.18 -7.72
N SER A 138 4.76 14.05 -7.43
CA SER A 138 4.89 15.10 -6.41
C SER A 138 4.53 14.65 -5.00
N ASN A 139 4.06 13.41 -4.81
CA ASN A 139 3.81 12.81 -3.49
C ASN A 139 5.10 12.22 -2.91
#